data_AF-A0A660PQ51-F1
#
_entry.id   AF-A0A660PQ51-F1
#
_cell.length_a   1.000
_cell.length_b   1.000
_cell.length_c   1.000
_cell.angle_alpha   90.00
_cell.angle_beta   90.00
_cell.angle_gamma   90.00
#
_symmetry.space_group_name_H-M   'P 1'
#
loop_
_entity.id
_entity.type
_entity.pdbx_description
1 polymer ?
#
loop_
_entity_poly.entity_id
_entity_poly.type
_entity_poly.pdbx_seq_one_letter_code
_entity_poly.pdbx_strand_id
1 'polypeptide(L)'
;MNDLCRQTEYCKQTEQSHENPFFSKADMKSQYILSRGWCQLVSEFGRLSINRDLFTFFLANPTGISGLYIMLTELIERFPLLRGLLDFAFPPLCSGCGEFCEHPSSVCEKCLAQIEWFDKPFVLGEFGVAAWEEAALRDPGLLPLFAAGDYVDPLKRVIIDLKFKGVTSSVFLLAGKLAEIHEDEVRKLKPDILVPIPLHPSREHHRGYNQATLLADELAVLLEIPVREDLLLRIRKGRPQAKLSESKRAKNIKGVFAIDREYDSEGLNVILVDDVVTSGRTILEAKVTLERSGCTVVGCMAIAHGL
;
A
#
# COMPACT_ATOMS: atom_id res chain seq x y z
N MET A 1 -47.96 20.50 -2.77
CA MET A 1 -47.67 20.49 -4.22
C MET A 1 -46.93 21.77 -4.64
N ASN A 2 -45.87 22.16 -3.90
CA ASN A 2 -45.06 23.34 -4.25
C ASN A 2 -43.67 23.37 -3.57
N ASP A 3 -43.01 22.22 -3.39
CA ASP A 3 -41.62 22.18 -2.89
C ASP A 3 -40.70 21.17 -3.59
N LEU A 4 -41.19 20.48 -4.64
CA LEU A 4 -40.40 19.53 -5.44
C LEU A 4 -39.74 20.17 -6.67
N CYS A 5 -39.86 21.50 -6.86
CA CYS A 5 -39.38 22.18 -8.07
C CYS A 5 -38.13 23.06 -7.86
N ARG A 6 -37.54 23.09 -6.66
CA ARG A 6 -36.31 23.87 -6.38
C ARG A 6 -35.01 23.05 -6.33
N GLN A 7 -35.07 21.71 -6.37
CA GLN A 7 -33.84 20.87 -6.41
C GLN A 7 -33.38 20.52 -7.83
N THR A 8 -34.19 20.76 -8.85
CA THR A 8 -33.82 20.51 -10.26
C THR A 8 -33.07 21.67 -10.94
N GLU A 9 -32.95 22.84 -10.31
CA GLU A 9 -32.14 23.96 -10.84
C GLU A 9 -30.70 23.96 -10.33
N TYR A 10 -30.40 23.33 -9.19
CA TYR A 10 -29.02 23.19 -8.69
C TYR A 10 -28.21 22.16 -9.50
N CYS A 11 -28.89 21.18 -10.10
CA CYS A 11 -28.27 20.13 -10.90
C CYS A 11 -28.02 20.54 -12.37
N LYS A 12 -28.49 21.73 -12.80
CA LYS A 12 -28.27 22.26 -14.16
C LYS A 12 -27.21 23.37 -14.24
N GLN A 13 -26.70 23.85 -13.12
CA GLN A 13 -25.63 24.87 -13.08
C GLN A 13 -24.23 24.29 -12.87
N THR A 14 -24.09 22.99 -12.59
CA THR A 14 -22.80 22.30 -12.49
C THR A 14 -22.29 21.73 -13.82
N GLU A 15 -23.03 21.89 -14.93
CA GLU A 15 -22.58 21.48 -16.28
C GLU A 15 -21.85 22.59 -17.04
N GLN A 16 -21.67 23.78 -16.46
CA GLN A 16 -20.95 24.88 -17.08
C GLN A 16 -20.10 25.65 -16.07
N SER A 17 -18.99 25.06 -15.59
CA SER A 17 -17.77 25.81 -15.27
C SER A 17 -16.66 24.89 -14.75
N HIS A 18 -15.49 25.02 -15.38
CA HIS A 18 -14.17 24.53 -14.99
C HIS A 18 -13.92 23.01 -15.08
N GLU A 19 -13.36 22.62 -16.23
CA GLU A 19 -12.55 21.43 -16.43
C GLU A 19 -11.48 21.32 -15.33
N ASN A 20 -11.64 20.35 -14.43
CA ASN A 20 -10.62 19.92 -13.48
C ASN A 20 -9.76 18.85 -14.17
N PRO A 21 -8.43 19.03 -14.33
CA PRO A 21 -7.59 18.14 -15.13
C PRO A 21 -7.31 16.77 -14.49
N PHE A 22 -7.90 16.45 -13.33
CA PHE A 22 -7.67 15.19 -12.60
C PHE A 22 -8.55 14.01 -13.00
N PHE A 23 -9.51 14.16 -13.92
CA PHE A 23 -10.32 13.04 -14.41
C PHE A 23 -10.60 13.16 -15.92
N SER A 24 -9.76 12.54 -16.73
CA SER A 24 -10.03 12.32 -18.16
C SER A 24 -10.60 10.90 -18.36
N LYS A 25 -11.54 10.76 -19.30
CA LYS A 25 -12.35 9.57 -19.61
C LYS A 25 -11.57 8.36 -20.18
N ALA A 26 -10.43 8.01 -19.58
CA ALA A 26 -9.67 6.80 -19.87
C ALA A 26 -9.81 5.71 -18.78
N ASP A 27 -10.49 5.99 -17.66
CA ASP A 27 -10.66 5.10 -16.50
C ASP A 27 -11.70 3.98 -16.68
N MET A 28 -11.70 3.32 -17.83
CA MET A 28 -12.55 2.16 -18.07
C MET A 28 -11.75 0.98 -18.62
N LYS A 29 -10.66 0.60 -17.93
CA LYS A 29 -10.05 -0.74 -17.92
C LYS A 29 -8.84 -0.85 -16.96
N SER A 30 -9.14 -0.94 -15.66
CA SER A 30 -8.22 -1.53 -14.67
C SER A 30 -9.01 -2.50 -13.77
N GLN A 31 -9.47 -3.59 -14.40
CA GLN A 31 -9.95 -4.81 -13.73
C GLN A 31 -8.78 -5.80 -13.61
N TYR A 32 -7.74 -5.50 -12.83
CA TYR A 32 -6.60 -6.39 -12.54
C TYR A 32 -5.96 -5.76 -11.29
N ILE A 33 -6.33 -6.08 -10.05
CA ILE A 33 -5.85 -7.21 -9.23
C ILE A 33 -6.97 -7.66 -8.26
N LEU A 34 -7.69 -8.70 -8.67
CA LEU A 34 -8.30 -9.73 -7.79
C LEU A 34 -8.02 -11.12 -8.39
N SER A 35 -7.00 -11.21 -9.23
CA SER A 35 -6.85 -12.24 -10.25
C SER A 35 -5.66 -13.16 -10.03
N ARG A 36 -5.46 -13.63 -8.79
CA ARG A 36 -4.92 -14.99 -8.56
C ARG A 36 -5.66 -15.81 -7.50
N GLY A 37 -6.80 -15.34 -7.02
CA GLY A 37 -7.75 -16.15 -6.23
C GLY A 37 -9.14 -16.33 -6.87
N TRP A 38 -9.58 -15.42 -7.75
CA TRP A 38 -10.98 -15.37 -8.23
C TRP A 38 -11.19 -15.62 -9.74
N CYS A 39 -10.16 -15.52 -10.56
CA CYS A 39 -10.31 -15.56 -12.02
C CYS A 39 -10.56 -16.95 -12.64
N GLN A 40 -10.63 -18.02 -11.84
CA GLN A 40 -11.11 -19.32 -12.29
C GLN A 40 -12.61 -19.56 -11.98
N LEU A 41 -13.27 -18.62 -11.28
CA LEU A 41 -14.60 -18.85 -10.69
C LEU A 41 -15.74 -17.98 -11.26
N VAL A 42 -15.45 -16.89 -11.98
CA VAL A 42 -16.51 -15.93 -12.41
C VAL A 42 -16.64 -15.79 -13.93
N SER A 43 -15.72 -16.31 -14.74
CA SER A 43 -15.89 -16.32 -16.20
C SER A 43 -16.96 -17.31 -16.70
N GLU A 44 -17.49 -18.19 -15.84
CA GLU A 44 -18.64 -19.07 -16.15
C GLU A 44 -19.99 -18.60 -15.58
N PHE A 45 -20.04 -17.58 -14.70
CA PHE A 45 -21.29 -17.14 -14.04
C PHE A 45 -22.10 -16.09 -14.82
N GLY A 46 -21.59 -15.63 -15.97
CA GLY A 46 -22.21 -14.58 -16.79
C GLY A 46 -23.49 -14.96 -17.55
N ARG A 47 -23.99 -16.19 -17.44
CA ARG A 47 -25.26 -16.59 -18.05
C ARG A 47 -25.88 -17.69 -17.21
N LEU A 48 -26.75 -17.36 -16.27
CA LEU A 48 -27.88 -18.21 -15.90
C LEU A 48 -28.77 -17.48 -14.91
N SER A 49 -30.07 -17.53 -15.19
CA SER A 49 -31.13 -17.18 -14.25
C SER A 49 -31.07 -18.18 -13.09
N ILE A 50 -30.37 -17.87 -12.00
CA ILE A 50 -30.25 -18.81 -10.87
C ILE A 50 -31.47 -18.69 -9.98
N ASN A 51 -32.48 -19.41 -10.44
CA ASN A 51 -33.45 -20.12 -9.64
C ASN A 51 -32.80 -21.46 -9.21
N ARG A 52 -33.01 -21.86 -7.95
CA ARG A 52 -32.80 -23.19 -7.32
C ARG A 52 -31.41 -23.79 -6.99
N ASP A 53 -30.27 -23.21 -7.38
CA ASP A 53 -28.91 -23.68 -7.00
C ASP A 53 -28.22 -22.87 -5.87
N LEU A 54 -29.01 -22.38 -4.89
CA LEU A 54 -28.56 -22.25 -3.49
C LEU A 54 -28.06 -23.60 -2.93
N PHE A 55 -28.44 -24.67 -3.61
CA PHE A 55 -28.00 -26.04 -3.53
C PHE A 55 -26.90 -26.21 -4.60
N THR A 56 -25.62 -26.10 -4.33
CA THR A 56 -24.80 -27.15 -3.70
C THR A 56 -23.49 -26.50 -3.20
N PHE A 57 -23.41 -25.17 -3.28
CA PHE A 57 -22.19 -24.35 -3.31
C PHE A 57 -21.54 -24.16 -1.93
N PHE A 58 -22.28 -24.50 -0.87
CA PHE A 58 -21.81 -24.53 0.53
C PHE A 58 -21.54 -25.96 1.06
N LEU A 59 -21.87 -27.02 0.30
CA LEU A 59 -22.16 -28.37 0.85
C LEU A 59 -20.97 -29.20 1.39
N ALA A 60 -19.86 -28.60 1.82
CA ALA A 60 -18.83 -29.39 2.49
C ALA A 60 -18.12 -28.76 3.70
N ASN A 61 -18.49 -27.55 4.14
CA ASN A 61 -17.78 -26.75 5.15
C ASN A 61 -16.41 -26.22 4.68
N PRO A 62 -16.11 -24.97 5.05
CA PRO A 62 -15.25 -24.85 6.22
C PRO A 62 -15.82 -23.81 7.20
N THR A 63 -15.94 -24.22 8.45
CA THR A 63 -16.04 -23.31 9.59
C THR A 63 -14.82 -22.38 9.57
N GLY A 64 -14.99 -21.19 9.02
CA GLY A 64 -13.94 -20.20 8.87
C GLY A 64 -14.52 -18.81 8.89
N ILE A 65 -13.78 -17.88 9.48
CA ILE A 65 -14.12 -16.47 9.72
C ILE A 65 -14.66 -15.77 8.46
N SER A 66 -14.29 -16.24 7.26
CA SER A 66 -14.76 -15.78 5.95
C SER A 66 -16.25 -16.03 5.68
N GLY A 67 -16.83 -17.14 6.11
CA GLY A 67 -18.26 -17.42 5.92
C GLY A 67 -19.15 -16.55 6.80
N LEU A 68 -18.70 -16.25 8.02
CA LEU A 68 -19.38 -15.33 8.92
C LEU A 68 -19.31 -13.89 8.40
N TYR A 69 -18.16 -13.49 7.83
CA TYR A 69 -17.97 -12.17 7.24
C TYR A 69 -18.90 -11.91 6.05
N ILE A 70 -18.98 -12.85 5.10
CA ILE A 70 -19.88 -12.74 3.93
C ILE A 70 -21.34 -12.70 4.38
N MET A 71 -21.72 -13.57 5.32
CA MET A 71 -23.08 -13.59 5.86
C MET A 71 -23.42 -12.28 6.57
N LEU A 72 -22.47 -11.68 7.30
CA LEU A 72 -22.62 -10.38 7.96
C LEU A 72 -22.71 -9.23 6.95
N THR A 73 -21.90 -9.21 5.89
CA THR A 73 -21.97 -8.15 4.87
C THR A 73 -23.30 -8.22 4.11
N GLU A 74 -23.75 -9.42 3.72
CA GLU A 74 -25.08 -9.60 3.11
C GLU A 74 -26.21 -9.18 4.07
N LEU A 75 -26.09 -9.46 5.37
CA LEU A 75 -27.07 -9.04 6.37
C LEU A 75 -27.12 -7.51 6.49
N ILE A 76 -25.96 -6.84 6.52
CA ILE A 76 -25.86 -5.38 6.65
C ILE A 76 -26.43 -4.69 5.41
N GLU A 77 -26.18 -5.21 4.21
CA GLU A 77 -26.77 -4.66 2.98
C GLU A 77 -28.29 -4.88 2.90
N ARG A 78 -28.78 -5.99 3.44
CA ARG A 78 -30.20 -6.36 3.41
C ARG A 78 -31.04 -5.58 4.44
N PHE A 79 -30.41 -4.99 5.45
CA PHE A 79 -31.07 -4.19 6.50
C PHE A 79 -30.46 -2.78 6.59
N PRO A 80 -30.95 -1.81 5.79
CA PRO A 80 -30.39 -0.44 5.77
C PRO A 80 -30.49 0.29 7.12
N LEU A 81 -31.44 -0.09 7.99
CA LEU A 81 -31.52 0.40 9.37
C LEU A 81 -30.36 -0.09 10.25
N LEU A 82 -29.88 -1.32 10.02
CA LEU A 82 -28.72 -1.87 10.71
C LEU A 82 -27.43 -1.16 10.25
N ARG A 83 -27.31 -0.90 8.95
CA ARG A 83 -26.24 -0.07 8.39
C ARG A 83 -26.25 1.34 8.98
N GLY A 84 -27.40 2.01 9.01
CA GLY A 84 -27.52 3.32 9.64
C GLY A 84 -27.20 3.33 11.15
N LEU A 85 -27.53 2.27 11.88
CA LEU A 85 -27.15 2.11 13.29
C LEU A 85 -25.64 1.88 13.45
N LEU A 86 -25.02 1.10 12.57
CA LEU A 86 -23.58 0.85 12.56
C LEU A 86 -22.80 2.09 12.16
N ASP A 87 -23.23 2.82 11.13
CA ASP A 87 -22.61 4.09 10.70
C ASP A 87 -22.78 5.18 11.77
N PHE A 88 -23.85 5.13 12.57
CA PHE A 88 -24.02 6.01 13.73
C PHE A 88 -23.10 5.60 14.90
N ALA A 89 -22.97 4.31 15.18
CA ALA A 89 -22.11 3.80 16.25
C ALA A 89 -20.61 3.84 15.90
N PHE A 90 -20.28 3.76 14.61
CA PHE A 90 -18.95 3.72 14.03
C PHE A 90 -18.90 4.60 12.78
N PRO A 91 -18.99 5.94 12.93
CA PRO A 91 -18.93 6.85 11.80
C PRO A 91 -17.61 6.67 11.05
N PRO A 92 -17.59 6.76 9.71
CA PRO A 92 -16.35 6.75 8.97
C PRO A 92 -15.58 8.03 9.31
N LEU A 93 -14.39 7.87 9.90
CA LEU A 93 -13.55 8.98 10.34
C LEU A 93 -12.30 9.08 9.49
N CYS A 94 -11.82 10.31 9.29
CA CYS A 94 -10.55 10.59 8.64
C CYS A 94 -9.39 10.08 9.51
N SER A 95 -8.50 9.26 8.93
CA SER A 95 -7.29 8.80 9.62
C SER A 95 -6.29 9.90 9.96
N GLY A 96 -6.40 11.08 9.34
CA GLY A 96 -5.59 12.26 9.67
C GLY A 96 -6.13 13.06 10.86
N CYS A 97 -7.32 13.65 10.72
CA CYS A 97 -7.89 14.57 11.72
C CYS A 97 -8.87 13.92 12.70
N GLY A 98 -9.41 12.73 12.38
CA GLY A 98 -10.45 12.07 13.17
C GLY A 98 -11.86 12.66 13.00
N GLU A 99 -12.06 13.61 12.09
CA GLU A 99 -13.39 14.13 11.72
C GLU A 99 -14.12 13.16 10.80
N PHE A 100 -15.45 13.28 10.71
CA PHE A 100 -16.28 12.51 9.79
C PHE A 100 -15.77 12.61 8.34
N CYS A 101 -15.66 11.47 7.66
CA CYS A 101 -15.06 11.37 6.34
C CYS A 101 -15.61 10.17 5.58
N GLU A 102 -16.44 10.42 4.57
CA GLU A 102 -16.91 9.39 3.63
C GLU A 102 -15.94 9.13 2.47
N HIS A 103 -14.75 9.76 2.50
CA HIS A 103 -13.78 9.60 1.43
C HIS A 103 -13.31 8.14 1.35
N PRO A 104 -13.28 7.50 0.16
CA PRO A 104 -12.94 6.08 0.02
C PRO A 104 -11.59 5.69 0.61
N SER A 105 -10.60 6.59 0.58
CA SER A 105 -9.27 6.37 1.16
C SER A 105 -9.19 6.58 2.67
N SER A 106 -10.32 6.92 3.32
CA SER A 106 -10.38 7.29 4.74
C SER A 106 -9.52 8.50 5.11
N VAL A 107 -9.16 9.37 4.15
CA VAL A 107 -8.47 10.64 4.38
C VAL A 107 -9.23 11.76 3.71
N CYS A 108 -9.58 12.80 4.46
CA CYS A 108 -10.33 13.94 3.92
C CYS A 108 -9.43 14.91 3.14
N GLU A 109 -10.03 15.69 2.24
CA GLU A 109 -9.31 16.68 1.41
C GLU A 109 -8.50 17.68 2.24
N LYS A 110 -9.02 18.12 3.40
CA LYS A 110 -8.29 19.02 4.31
C LYS A 110 -6.97 18.41 4.78
N CYS A 111 -6.98 17.13 5.15
CA CYS A 111 -5.75 16.45 5.56
C CYS A 111 -4.82 16.22 4.38
N LEU A 112 -5.35 15.88 3.20
CA LEU A 112 -4.52 15.70 1.99
C LEU A 112 -3.82 16.98 1.57
N ALA A 113 -4.50 18.12 1.65
CA ALA A 113 -3.95 19.44 1.35
C ALA A 113 -2.89 19.91 2.36
N GLN A 114 -2.83 19.31 3.55
CA GLN A 114 -1.82 19.61 4.58
C GLN A 114 -0.57 18.73 4.48
N ILE A 115 -0.59 17.68 3.67
CA ILE A 115 0.59 16.83 3.47
C ILE A 115 1.52 17.57 2.51
N GLU A 116 2.74 17.85 2.98
CA GLU A 116 3.82 18.30 2.11
C GLU A 116 4.34 17.09 1.33
N TRP A 117 4.03 17.06 0.04
CA TRP A 117 4.49 16.03 -0.88
C TRP A 117 5.87 16.40 -1.43
N PHE A 118 6.78 15.45 -1.42
CA PHE A 118 8.10 15.66 -2.01
C PHE A 118 8.01 15.67 -3.52
N ASP A 119 8.79 16.52 -4.18
CA ASP A 119 8.90 16.60 -5.64
C ASP A 119 10.13 15.84 -6.16
N LYS A 120 11.08 15.53 -5.28
CA LYS A 120 12.34 14.88 -5.61
C LYS A 120 12.63 13.71 -4.66
N PRO A 121 13.36 12.69 -5.14
CA PRO A 121 13.83 11.62 -4.29
C PRO A 121 14.92 12.10 -3.32
N PHE A 122 15.35 11.22 -2.43
CA PHE A 122 16.51 11.41 -1.57
C PHE A 122 17.61 10.44 -1.97
N VAL A 123 18.80 10.65 -1.41
CA VAL A 123 19.91 9.71 -1.52
C VAL A 123 20.07 8.99 -0.20
N LEU A 124 19.97 7.67 -0.22
CA LEU A 124 20.23 6.80 0.92
C LEU A 124 21.62 6.17 0.78
N GLY A 125 22.46 6.34 1.80
CA GLY A 125 23.78 5.73 1.89
C GLY A 125 24.12 5.26 3.30
N GLU A 126 25.34 4.76 3.51
CA GLU A 126 25.76 4.20 4.82
C GLU A 126 25.58 5.17 6.00
N PHE A 127 25.74 6.48 5.74
CA PHE A 127 25.65 7.54 6.75
C PHE A 127 24.23 8.10 6.95
N GLY A 128 23.23 7.56 6.25
CA GLY A 128 21.83 7.98 6.37
C GLY A 128 21.25 8.52 5.07
N VAL A 129 20.22 9.35 5.21
CA VAL A 129 19.48 9.95 4.10
C VAL A 129 19.97 11.39 3.89
N ALA A 130 20.19 11.76 2.63
CA ALA A 130 20.63 13.07 2.18
C ALA A 130 19.76 13.59 1.03
N ALA A 131 19.89 14.88 0.71
CA ALA A 131 19.18 15.50 -0.40
C ALA A 131 19.54 14.85 -1.75
N TRP A 132 18.64 14.99 -2.74
CA TRP A 132 18.85 14.45 -4.08
C TRP A 132 20.11 14.98 -4.75
N GLU A 133 20.90 14.07 -5.31
CA GLU A 133 21.92 14.40 -6.29
C GLU A 133 21.83 13.39 -7.44
N GLU A 134 21.59 13.82 -8.67
CA GLU A 134 21.50 12.90 -9.83
C GLU A 134 22.77 12.05 -10.01
N ALA A 135 23.92 12.56 -9.57
CA ALA A 135 25.17 11.83 -9.58
C ALA A 135 25.14 10.56 -8.69
N ALA A 136 24.23 10.49 -7.71
CA ALA A 136 24.05 9.32 -6.86
C ALA A 136 23.63 8.07 -7.66
N LEU A 137 23.01 8.23 -8.82
CA LEU A 137 22.69 7.11 -9.73
C LEU A 137 23.93 6.39 -10.27
N ARG A 138 25.11 7.01 -10.18
CA ARG A 138 26.39 6.44 -10.64
C ARG A 138 27.17 5.76 -9.53
N ASP A 139 26.83 6.00 -8.27
CA ASP A 139 27.53 5.40 -7.13
C ASP A 139 26.77 4.14 -6.67
N PRO A 140 27.34 2.93 -6.80
CA PRO A 140 26.66 1.69 -6.38
C PRO A 140 26.41 1.62 -4.86
N GLY A 141 27.12 2.40 -4.06
CA GLY A 141 26.93 2.49 -2.61
C GLY A 141 25.78 3.41 -2.19
N LEU A 142 25.24 4.20 -3.11
CA LEU A 142 24.11 5.10 -2.90
C LEU A 142 22.85 4.50 -3.53
N LEU A 143 21.70 4.84 -2.94
CA LEU A 143 20.41 4.33 -3.36
C LEU A 143 19.38 5.47 -3.42
N PRO A 144 18.71 5.70 -4.56
CA PRO A 144 17.55 6.59 -4.62
C PRO A 144 16.46 6.13 -3.65
N LEU A 145 15.99 7.05 -2.81
CA LEU A 145 14.84 6.86 -1.94
C LEU A 145 13.70 7.74 -2.44
N PHE A 146 12.70 7.12 -3.04
CA PHE A 146 11.46 7.76 -3.46
C PHE A 146 10.47 7.74 -2.30
N ALA A 147 10.22 8.89 -1.69
CA ALA A 147 9.26 9.04 -0.59
C ALA A 147 8.12 9.97 -1.01
N ALA A 148 6.89 9.74 -0.53
CA ALA A 148 5.77 10.61 -0.89
C ALA A 148 5.77 11.89 -0.05
N GLY A 149 6.10 11.82 1.24
CA GLY A 149 6.18 13.00 2.12
C GLY A 149 6.87 12.73 3.45
N ASP A 150 6.86 13.73 4.33
CA ASP A 150 7.45 13.64 5.66
C ASP A 150 6.63 12.77 6.62
N TYR A 151 7.31 12.06 7.53
CA TYR A 151 6.69 11.27 8.58
C TYR A 151 6.19 12.13 9.75
N VAL A 152 5.34 13.10 9.43
CA VAL A 152 4.68 14.06 10.34
C VAL A 152 3.17 14.06 10.14
N ASP A 153 2.43 14.64 11.08
CA ASP A 153 0.97 14.74 10.95
C ASP A 153 0.62 15.65 9.75
N PRO A 154 -0.43 15.33 8.95
CA PRO A 154 -1.38 14.24 9.16
C PRO A 154 -0.94 12.87 8.60
N LEU A 155 0.07 12.81 7.71
CA LEU A 155 0.51 11.58 7.04
C LEU A 155 0.93 10.48 8.02
N LYS A 156 1.63 10.84 9.09
CA LYS A 156 2.01 9.93 10.19
C LYS A 156 0.82 9.20 10.79
N ARG A 157 -0.32 9.88 11.02
CA ARG A 157 -1.53 9.26 11.59
C ARG A 157 -2.18 8.31 10.61
N VAL A 158 -2.22 8.69 9.32
CA VAL A 158 -2.69 7.81 8.24
C VAL A 158 -1.85 6.52 8.21
N ILE A 159 -0.52 6.64 8.28
CA ILE A 159 0.38 5.48 8.33
C ILE A 159 0.20 4.65 9.61
N ILE A 160 -0.06 5.28 10.76
CA ILE A 160 -0.36 4.57 12.02
C ILE A 160 -1.66 3.77 11.90
N ASP A 161 -2.71 4.35 11.34
CA ASP A 161 -3.98 3.66 11.12
C ASP A 161 -3.81 2.49 10.14
N LEU A 162 -3.04 2.69 9.07
CA LEU A 162 -2.60 1.62 8.17
C LEU A 162 -1.78 0.53 8.88
N LYS A 163 -1.01 0.85 9.91
CA LYS A 163 -0.16 -0.11 10.64
C LYS A 163 -0.91 -0.92 11.69
N PHE A 164 -1.96 -0.36 12.28
CA PHE A 164 -2.52 -0.87 13.54
C PHE A 164 -4.04 -0.96 13.59
N LYS A 165 -4.76 -0.26 12.71
CA LYS A 165 -6.24 -0.27 12.70
C LYS A 165 -6.84 -1.04 11.52
N GLY A 166 -6.03 -1.62 10.64
CA GLY A 166 -6.54 -2.36 9.48
C GLY A 166 -7.13 -1.48 8.39
N VAL A 167 -6.93 -0.15 8.45
CA VAL A 167 -7.43 0.79 7.44
C VAL A 167 -6.50 0.74 6.24
N THR A 168 -6.72 -0.23 5.35
CA THR A 168 -5.88 -0.45 4.17
C THR A 168 -6.30 0.41 2.97
N SER A 169 -7.49 1.01 3.02
CA SER A 169 -8.01 1.91 1.99
C SER A 169 -7.11 3.12 1.70
N SER A 170 -6.31 3.55 2.68
CA SER A 170 -5.36 4.64 2.48
C SER A 170 -4.20 4.24 1.55
N VAL A 171 -3.91 2.94 1.38
CA VAL A 171 -2.79 2.49 0.52
C VAL A 171 -2.99 2.92 -0.92
N PHE A 172 -4.20 2.79 -1.47
CA PHE A 172 -4.51 3.20 -2.85
C PHE A 172 -4.12 4.66 -3.12
N LEU A 173 -4.51 5.55 -2.19
CA LEU A 173 -4.20 6.97 -2.27
C LEU A 173 -2.70 7.24 -2.16
N LEU A 174 -2.03 6.59 -1.21
CA LEU A 174 -0.61 6.81 -0.91
C LEU A 174 0.29 6.25 -2.01
N ALA A 175 -0.03 5.06 -2.53
CA ALA A 175 0.64 4.44 -3.67
C ALA A 175 0.43 5.28 -4.94
N GLY A 176 -0.81 5.73 -5.19
CA GLY A 176 -1.16 6.63 -6.28
C GLY A 176 -0.33 7.91 -6.27
N LYS A 177 -0.24 8.59 -5.11
CA LYS A 177 0.62 9.77 -4.94
C LYS A 177 2.09 9.46 -5.14
N LEU A 178 2.59 8.36 -4.58
CA LEU A 178 3.99 8.00 -4.72
C LEU A 178 4.38 7.69 -6.17
N ALA A 179 3.52 7.00 -6.92
CA ALA A 179 3.72 6.74 -8.34
C ALA A 179 3.62 8.03 -9.16
N GLU A 180 2.57 8.84 -8.96
CA GLU A 180 2.37 10.12 -9.66
C GLU A 180 3.61 11.03 -9.58
N ILE A 181 4.23 11.11 -8.40
CA ILE A 181 5.39 11.98 -8.17
C ILE A 181 6.66 11.41 -8.82
N HIS A 182 6.89 10.10 -8.71
CA HIS A 182 8.22 9.52 -8.95
C HIS A 182 8.29 8.56 -10.15
N GLU A 183 7.21 8.34 -10.89
CA GLU A 183 7.13 7.38 -12.00
C GLU A 183 8.28 7.55 -13.00
N ASP A 184 8.54 8.78 -13.46
CA ASP A 184 9.56 9.06 -14.47
C ASP A 184 10.97 8.67 -13.97
N GLU A 185 11.32 9.03 -12.74
CA GLU A 185 12.61 8.70 -12.15
C GLU A 185 12.74 7.20 -11.87
N VAL A 186 11.67 6.56 -11.42
CA VAL A 186 11.62 5.11 -11.21
C VAL A 186 11.82 4.35 -12.53
N ARG A 187 11.15 4.77 -13.61
CA ARG A 187 11.27 4.12 -14.92
C ARG A 187 12.68 4.25 -15.51
N LYS A 188 13.40 5.34 -15.26
CA LYS A 188 14.81 5.50 -15.67
C LYS A 188 15.73 4.44 -15.07
N LEU A 189 15.39 3.91 -13.90
CA LEU A 189 16.13 2.84 -13.24
C LEU A 189 15.94 1.45 -13.88
N LYS A 190 14.95 1.31 -14.78
CA LYS A 190 14.60 0.05 -15.45
C LYS A 190 14.45 -1.12 -14.46
N PRO A 191 13.58 -0.99 -13.45
CA PRO A 191 13.33 -2.06 -12.49
C PRO A 191 12.64 -3.25 -13.15
N ASP A 192 13.07 -4.45 -12.78
CA ASP A 192 12.44 -5.71 -13.21
C ASP A 192 11.40 -6.19 -12.19
N ILE A 193 11.65 -5.95 -10.89
CA ILE A 193 10.77 -6.41 -9.81
C ILE A 193 10.69 -5.41 -8.64
N LEU A 194 9.54 -5.39 -7.98
CA LEU A 194 9.34 -4.78 -6.66
C LEU A 194 9.49 -5.86 -5.58
N VAL A 195 10.26 -5.56 -4.53
CA VAL A 195 10.46 -6.47 -3.39
C VAL A 195 10.08 -5.75 -2.10
N PRO A 196 8.93 -6.10 -1.47
CA PRO A 196 8.54 -5.51 -0.20
C PRO A 196 9.47 -5.97 0.93
N ILE A 197 9.76 -5.08 1.86
CA ILE A 197 10.53 -5.42 3.05
C ILE A 197 9.68 -6.35 3.94
N PRO A 198 10.16 -7.56 4.27
CA PRO A 198 9.39 -8.50 5.06
C PRO A 198 9.29 -8.03 6.53
N LEU A 199 8.08 -8.09 7.07
CA LEU A 199 7.85 -7.85 8.48
C LEU A 199 8.46 -8.96 9.34
N HIS A 200 8.67 -8.64 10.62
CA HIS A 200 8.99 -9.68 11.58
C HIS A 200 7.75 -10.60 11.74
N PRO A 201 7.89 -11.94 11.76
CA PRO A 201 6.73 -12.85 11.78
C PRO A 201 5.75 -12.60 12.93
N SER A 202 6.25 -12.14 14.09
CA SER A 202 5.35 -11.78 15.21
C SER A 202 4.52 -10.51 14.97
N ARG A 203 5.04 -9.57 14.16
CA ARG A 203 4.32 -8.35 13.78
C ARG A 203 3.31 -8.65 12.69
N GLU A 204 3.69 -9.49 11.74
CA GLU A 204 2.78 -10.00 10.71
C GLU A 204 1.62 -10.76 11.34
N HIS A 205 1.87 -11.69 12.26
CA HIS A 205 0.82 -12.41 12.97
C HIS A 205 -0.13 -11.50 13.78
N HIS A 206 0.40 -10.44 14.40
CA HIS A 206 -0.42 -9.49 15.16
C HIS A 206 -1.24 -8.56 14.25
N ARG A 207 -0.71 -8.19 13.08
CA ARG A 207 -1.33 -7.22 12.17
C ARG A 207 -2.22 -7.88 11.10
N GLY A 208 -1.97 -9.14 10.77
CA GLY A 208 -2.68 -9.88 9.72
C GLY A 208 -2.21 -9.59 8.30
N TYR A 209 -1.34 -8.59 8.08
CA TYR A 209 -0.81 -8.19 6.78
C TYR A 209 0.54 -7.46 6.91
N ASN A 210 1.27 -7.40 5.78
CA ASN A 210 2.47 -6.58 5.61
C ASN A 210 2.14 -5.28 4.84
N GLN A 211 2.35 -4.13 5.48
CA GLN A 211 2.10 -2.82 4.85
C GLN A 211 2.95 -2.60 3.60
N ALA A 212 4.19 -3.07 3.61
CA ALA A 212 5.09 -2.97 2.47
C ALA A 212 4.58 -3.80 1.29
N THR A 213 4.01 -4.98 1.54
CA THR A 213 3.36 -5.82 0.51
C THR A 213 2.18 -5.08 -0.11
N LEU A 214 1.24 -4.59 0.71
CA LEU A 214 0.07 -3.87 0.20
C LEU A 214 0.48 -2.67 -0.66
N LEU A 215 1.50 -1.93 -0.24
CA LEU A 215 2.05 -0.83 -1.01
C LEU A 215 2.69 -1.31 -2.33
N ALA A 216 3.46 -2.39 -2.30
CA ALA A 216 4.10 -2.95 -3.48
C ALA A 216 3.08 -3.46 -4.51
N ASP A 217 1.99 -4.07 -4.06
CA ASP A 217 0.91 -4.57 -4.94
C ASP A 217 0.23 -3.43 -5.70
N GLU A 218 -0.09 -2.33 -5.00
CA GLU A 218 -0.67 -1.15 -5.66
C GLU A 218 0.32 -0.48 -6.61
N LEU A 219 1.59 -0.33 -6.20
CA LEU A 219 2.64 0.20 -7.06
C LEU A 219 2.88 -0.68 -8.30
N ALA A 220 2.73 -2.00 -8.19
CA ALA A 220 2.90 -2.91 -9.31
C ALA A 220 1.87 -2.68 -10.41
N VAL A 221 0.63 -2.35 -10.05
CA VAL A 221 -0.41 -1.97 -11.01
C VAL A 221 -0.06 -0.64 -11.67
N LEU A 222 0.29 0.36 -10.85
CA LEU A 222 0.49 1.73 -11.30
C LEU A 222 1.75 1.87 -12.19
N LEU A 223 2.82 1.15 -11.86
CA LEU A 223 4.10 1.25 -12.54
C LEU A 223 4.35 0.12 -13.55
N GLU A 224 3.47 -0.89 -13.58
CA GLU A 224 3.59 -2.11 -14.39
C GLU A 224 4.86 -2.93 -14.07
N ILE A 225 5.24 -3.01 -12.78
CA ILE A 225 6.41 -3.76 -12.31
C ILE A 225 5.95 -4.90 -11.41
N PRO A 226 6.28 -6.18 -11.70
CA PRO A 226 5.81 -7.29 -10.90
C PRO A 226 6.40 -7.33 -9.49
N VAL A 227 5.61 -7.78 -8.52
CA VAL A 227 6.06 -7.99 -7.12
C VAL A 227 6.68 -9.38 -6.94
N ARG A 228 7.69 -9.47 -6.07
CA ARG A 228 8.25 -10.71 -5.51
C ARG A 228 8.34 -10.61 -3.99
N GLU A 229 7.32 -11.11 -3.31
CA GLU A 229 7.23 -11.11 -1.84
C GLU A 229 8.09 -12.20 -1.19
N ASP A 230 8.29 -13.30 -1.90
CA ASP A 230 8.97 -14.52 -1.45
C ASP A 230 10.49 -14.45 -1.60
N LEU A 231 11.00 -13.54 -2.44
CA LEU A 231 12.44 -13.41 -2.70
C LEU A 231 13.25 -13.05 -1.44
N LEU A 232 12.76 -12.09 -0.64
CA LEU A 232 13.44 -11.62 0.56
C LEU A 232 12.71 -12.10 1.81
N LEU A 233 13.36 -12.95 2.59
CA LEU A 233 12.81 -13.55 3.79
C LEU A 233 13.41 -12.93 5.04
N ARG A 234 12.59 -12.71 6.08
CA ARG A 234 13.10 -12.26 7.39
C ARG A 234 13.40 -13.42 8.32
N ILE A 235 14.66 -13.59 8.68
CA ILE A 235 15.15 -14.59 9.62
C ILE A 235 14.88 -14.14 11.07
N ARG A 236 14.34 -15.05 11.88
CA ARG A 236 14.11 -14.84 13.31
C ARG A 236 15.43 -14.99 14.09
N LYS A 237 16.08 -13.89 14.50
CA LYS A 237 17.15 -13.96 15.51
C LYS A 237 16.56 -14.09 16.92
N GLY A 238 17.15 -14.97 17.73
CA GLY A 238 16.67 -15.38 19.06
C GLY A 238 16.59 -14.26 20.12
N ARG A 239 15.83 -14.57 21.19
CA ARG A 239 15.51 -13.87 22.47
C ARG A 239 15.61 -12.32 22.52
N PRO A 240 14.52 -11.61 22.87
CA PRO A 240 14.53 -10.15 23.01
C PRO A 240 15.33 -9.72 24.24
N GLN A 241 16.46 -9.04 24.04
CA GLN A 241 17.14 -8.30 25.11
C GLN A 241 16.66 -6.84 25.07
N ALA A 242 15.75 -6.53 25.99
CA ALA A 242 15.27 -5.18 26.23
C ALA A 242 16.41 -4.27 26.73
N LYS A 243 16.39 -3.00 26.28
CA LYS A 243 17.33 -1.88 26.56
C LYS A 243 18.62 -1.89 25.76
N LEU A 244 18.59 -1.45 24.50
CA LEU A 244 19.82 -1.17 23.75
C LEU A 244 19.69 0.13 22.93
N SER A 245 20.71 0.98 23.06
CA SER A 245 20.86 2.30 22.44
C SER A 245 20.98 2.24 20.91
N GLU A 246 20.90 3.40 20.26
CA GLU A 246 20.91 3.61 18.81
C GLU A 246 22.06 2.90 18.08
N SER A 247 23.27 2.86 18.66
CA SER A 247 24.43 2.14 18.07
C SER A 247 24.27 0.61 18.06
N LYS A 248 23.38 0.05 18.88
CA LYS A 248 23.05 -1.38 18.89
C LYS A 248 21.90 -1.72 17.95
N ARG A 249 21.06 -0.76 17.51
CA ARG A 249 20.11 -1.00 16.40
C ARG A 249 20.86 -1.38 15.11
N ALA A 250 21.99 -0.73 14.84
CA ALA A 250 22.83 -1.05 13.68
C ALA A 250 23.42 -2.48 13.72
N LYS A 251 23.65 -3.07 14.90
CA LYS A 251 24.12 -4.46 15.06
C LYS A 251 22.99 -5.49 15.03
N ASN A 252 21.77 -5.11 15.43
CA ASN A 252 20.61 -6.01 15.47
C ASN A 252 20.01 -6.29 14.08
N ILE A 253 20.24 -5.42 13.09
CA ILE A 253 19.72 -5.59 11.73
C ILE A 253 20.65 -6.47 10.87
N LYS A 254 21.96 -6.54 11.16
CA LYS A 254 22.87 -7.38 10.37
C LYS A 254 22.45 -8.85 10.36
N GLY A 255 22.27 -9.45 9.20
CA GLY A 255 21.87 -10.85 8.99
C GLY A 255 20.46 -11.18 9.46
N VAL A 256 19.53 -10.23 9.37
CA VAL A 256 18.09 -10.48 9.62
C VAL A 256 17.33 -10.89 8.36
N PHE A 257 17.95 -10.81 7.19
CA PHE A 257 17.34 -11.24 5.94
C PHE A 257 18.09 -12.41 5.31
N ALA A 258 17.34 -13.22 4.56
CA ALA A 258 17.83 -14.29 3.69
C ALA A 258 17.15 -14.16 2.32
N ILE A 259 17.77 -14.75 1.31
CA ILE A 259 17.18 -14.92 -0.01
C ILE A 259 16.60 -16.32 -0.12
N ASP A 260 15.40 -16.42 -0.70
CA ASP A 260 14.88 -17.70 -1.15
C ASP A 260 15.68 -18.18 -2.37
N ARG A 261 16.36 -19.33 -2.20
CA ARG A 261 17.27 -19.89 -3.21
C ARG A 261 16.55 -20.62 -4.32
N GLU A 262 15.24 -20.86 -4.18
CA GLU A 262 14.44 -21.46 -5.25
C GLU A 262 14.15 -20.45 -6.37
N TYR A 263 14.37 -19.16 -6.11
CA TYR A 263 14.19 -18.10 -7.08
C TYR A 263 15.51 -17.69 -7.73
N ASP A 264 15.56 -17.74 -9.05
CA ASP A 264 16.67 -17.17 -9.82
C ASP A 264 16.47 -15.66 -9.95
N SER A 265 17.25 -14.91 -9.18
CA SER A 265 17.22 -13.45 -9.13
C SER A 265 18.42 -12.80 -9.82
N GLU A 266 19.29 -13.59 -10.46
CA GLU A 266 20.56 -13.09 -10.98
C GLU A 266 20.33 -12.07 -12.11
N GLY A 267 21.00 -10.92 -12.04
CA GLY A 267 20.94 -9.87 -13.05
C GLY A 267 19.68 -8.98 -13.00
N LEU A 268 18.75 -9.20 -12.08
CA LEU A 268 17.54 -8.39 -11.96
C LEU A 268 17.79 -7.05 -11.25
N ASN A 269 17.17 -5.98 -11.77
CA ASN A 269 17.07 -4.68 -11.13
C ASN A 269 15.90 -4.66 -10.15
N VAL A 270 16.19 -4.42 -8.87
CA VAL A 270 15.21 -4.49 -7.78
C VAL A 270 14.93 -3.12 -7.20
N ILE A 271 13.65 -2.81 -7.00
CA ILE A 271 13.22 -1.73 -6.12
C ILE A 271 12.69 -2.32 -4.82
N LEU A 272 13.27 -1.88 -3.70
CA LEU A 272 12.76 -2.21 -2.38
C LEU A 272 11.54 -1.35 -2.04
N VAL A 273 10.55 -1.92 -1.35
CA VAL A 273 9.34 -1.20 -0.93
C VAL A 273 9.18 -1.30 0.60
N ASP A 274 8.98 -0.19 1.29
CA ASP A 274 8.71 -0.15 2.73
C ASP A 274 7.64 0.92 3.05
N ASP A 275 7.07 0.92 4.25
CA ASP A 275 6.09 1.95 4.62
C ASP A 275 6.76 3.27 5.03
N VAL A 276 7.83 3.22 5.81
CA VAL A 276 8.52 4.39 6.36
C VAL A 276 10.01 4.13 6.44
N VAL A 277 10.79 5.02 5.84
CA VAL A 277 12.26 4.98 5.91
C VAL A 277 12.75 6.08 6.84
N THR A 278 13.43 5.69 7.93
CA THR A 278 14.11 6.66 8.80
C THR A 278 15.61 6.72 8.51
N SER A 279 16.42 5.94 9.23
CA SER A 279 17.86 5.84 8.97
C SER A 279 18.22 5.00 7.74
N GLY A 280 17.23 4.37 7.09
CA GLY A 280 17.42 3.46 5.96
C GLY A 280 18.23 2.20 6.25
N ARG A 281 18.58 1.91 7.51
CA ARG A 281 19.41 0.74 7.85
C ARG A 281 18.77 -0.59 7.45
N THR A 282 17.45 -0.70 7.55
CA THR A 282 16.70 -1.89 7.10
C THR A 282 16.84 -2.08 5.59
N ILE A 283 16.67 -1.00 4.82
CA ILE A 283 16.80 -1.00 3.35
C ILE A 283 18.22 -1.38 2.94
N LEU A 284 19.24 -0.78 3.55
CA LEU A 284 20.64 -1.08 3.23
C LEU A 284 21.02 -2.53 3.54
N GLU A 285 20.50 -3.12 4.62
CA GLU A 285 20.72 -4.54 4.91
C GLU A 285 20.02 -5.45 3.91
N ALA A 286 18.79 -5.11 3.50
CA ALA A 286 18.07 -5.82 2.46
C ALA A 286 18.81 -5.73 1.12
N LYS A 287 19.32 -4.55 0.75
CA LYS A 287 20.19 -4.32 -0.41
C LYS A 287 21.39 -5.26 -0.42
N VAL A 288 22.18 -5.27 0.66
CA VAL A 288 23.34 -6.17 0.78
C VAL A 288 22.95 -7.65 0.68
N THR A 289 21.77 -8.02 1.17
CA THR A 289 21.28 -9.40 1.11
C THR A 289 20.88 -9.81 -0.32
N LEU A 290 20.18 -8.94 -1.04
CA LEU A 290 19.77 -9.14 -2.44
C LEU A 290 20.96 -9.10 -3.41
N GLU A 291 21.91 -8.19 -3.21
CA GLU A 291 23.09 -8.12 -4.08
C GLU A 291 23.97 -9.37 -3.98
N ARG A 292 23.90 -10.09 -2.86
CA ARG A 292 24.57 -11.40 -2.71
C ARG A 292 23.92 -12.53 -3.51
N SER A 293 22.67 -12.37 -3.96
CA SER A 293 22.03 -13.31 -4.89
C SER A 293 22.16 -12.90 -6.35
N GLY A 294 23.00 -11.91 -6.66
CA GLY A 294 23.26 -11.46 -8.03
C GLY A 294 22.28 -10.40 -8.55
N CYS A 295 21.34 -9.92 -7.73
CA CYS A 295 20.51 -8.77 -8.07
C CYS A 295 21.31 -7.46 -8.05
N THR A 296 20.76 -6.42 -8.67
CA THR A 296 21.16 -5.03 -8.44
C THR A 296 20.00 -4.28 -7.78
N VAL A 297 20.18 -3.76 -6.56
CA VAL A 297 19.14 -2.91 -5.95
C VAL A 297 19.32 -1.48 -6.44
N VAL A 298 18.38 -1.03 -7.28
CA VAL A 298 18.45 0.23 -8.03
C VAL A 298 17.69 1.37 -7.36
N GLY A 299 16.78 1.09 -6.43
CA GLY A 299 16.07 2.11 -5.67
C GLY A 299 15.29 1.56 -4.48
N CYS A 300 14.68 2.46 -3.72
CA CYS A 300 13.72 2.16 -2.67
C CYS A 300 12.53 3.12 -2.76
N MET A 301 11.32 2.59 -2.60
CA MET A 301 10.08 3.36 -2.53
C MET A 301 9.46 3.25 -1.13
N ALA A 302 9.01 4.37 -0.56
CA ALA A 302 8.32 4.38 0.73
C ALA A 302 7.22 5.45 0.79
N ILE A 303 6.22 5.26 1.65
CA ILE A 303 5.17 6.27 1.83
C ILE A 303 5.79 7.54 2.44
N ALA A 304 6.61 7.37 3.48
CA ALA A 304 7.21 8.51 4.15
C ALA A 304 8.68 8.33 4.50
N HIS A 305 9.39 9.45 4.56
CA HIS A 305 10.71 9.56 5.16
C HIS A 305 10.61 10.29 6.51
N GLY A 306 11.37 9.88 7.51
CA GLY A 306 11.47 10.58 8.79
C GLY A 306 12.92 10.75 9.24
N LEU A 307 13.28 11.94 9.67
CA LEU A 307 14.58 12.24 10.31
C LEU A 307 14.55 11.92 11.81
#